data_AF-A0A9P0G2T3-F1
#
_entry.id   AF-A0A9P0G2T3-F1
#
_cell.length_a   1.000
_cell.length_b   1.000
_cell.length_c   1.000
_cell.angle_alpha   90.00
_cell.angle_beta   90.00
_cell.angle_gamma   90.00
#
_symmetry.space_group_name_H-M   'P 1'
#
loop_
_entity.id
_entity.type
_entity.pdbx_description
1 polymer ?
#
loop_
_entity_poly.entity_id
_entity_poly.type
_entity_poly.pdbx_seq_one_letter_code
_entity_poly.pdbx_strand_id
1 'polypeptide(L)'
;MPCCVIRSCSSDSRWFKKSSGITFHRFPKNPEKRKAWLEFVNRHKNWKPSQFSSICSKHFLEKYIDRTSLCLVRLRDNAIPTLHRFQSTTECSCSEMSKTLTVENLKIVSLDVKDVRFPTSLQADGSDAMHTDPDYSCAYVTIKLGTGLEGYGLTFTCGRGTEVIVAAVESMKNLVIGQVVTDIYKEFGVFWRSLTSESQLRWIGPEKGVTALATAAIINALWDLWGKLVNKPVWQLLADMEPEQLISCIDFRYLSNVITKEEALELLKKGKEGREERMNKLLEKGYPCYTTQAGWLGYSNEKIQQLAQKYMDAGFTAFKVKVGKNLKDDVNRLEYIRNVIGWDKTLMVDANQVWEVQEAIDWMKVLAPFKPLWIEEPTSPDDVLGHAEIAKALKPLGIKVASGEMCCNRVLFKQFLQTDAIQYCQIDSARIGGVNEILPVYLMAQKLGVKVVPHAGGVGLCEMVQHLQMWDYVSLSGTSEGKWVEYVDQQHEHFVHPTVIENAHYMAPRAPGYNTEMKKEALEGYVYPNGKEWESMFAKGLFSDPRKSKK
;
A
#
# COMPACT_ATOMS: atom_id res chain seq x y z
N MET A 1 -35.16 -1.07 36.36
CA MET A 1 -33.97 -0.71 35.55
C MET A 1 -34.38 -0.62 34.09
N PRO A 2 -33.88 0.36 33.32
CA PRO A 2 -34.60 0.77 32.13
C PRO A 2 -34.31 -0.08 30.88
N CYS A 3 -35.36 -0.61 30.26
CA CYS A 3 -35.32 -1.02 28.85
C CYS A 3 -35.41 0.24 27.98
N CYS A 4 -34.87 0.19 26.75
CA CYS A 4 -35.10 1.26 25.78
C CYS A 4 -36.61 1.36 25.48
N VAL A 5 -37.18 2.57 25.49
CA VAL A 5 -38.64 2.75 25.27
C VAL A 5 -39.08 2.62 23.81
N ILE A 6 -38.14 2.57 22.87
CA ILE A 6 -38.44 2.40 21.45
C ILE A 6 -38.87 0.95 21.23
N ARG A 7 -40.09 0.75 20.71
CA ARG A 7 -40.73 -0.58 20.58
C ARG A 7 -39.89 -1.59 19.79
N SER A 8 -39.15 -1.13 18.79
CA SER A 8 -38.26 -1.96 17.97
C SER A 8 -36.88 -2.22 18.58
N CYS A 9 -36.57 -1.63 19.74
CA CYS A 9 -35.25 -1.74 20.34
C CYS A 9 -35.21 -2.86 21.38
N SER A 10 -34.38 -3.87 21.14
CA SER A 10 -34.11 -4.96 22.08
C SER A 10 -33.07 -4.62 23.16
N SER A 11 -32.63 -3.35 23.26
CA SER A 11 -31.61 -2.94 24.24
C SER A 11 -32.20 -2.85 25.65
N ASP A 12 -31.71 -3.70 26.56
CA ASP A 12 -32.12 -3.75 27.97
C ASP A 12 -30.91 -3.60 28.90
N SER A 13 -30.92 -2.54 29.73
CA SER A 13 -29.83 -2.26 30.68
C SER A 13 -29.54 -3.37 31.68
N ARG A 14 -30.43 -4.37 31.85
CA ARG A 14 -30.22 -5.56 32.69
C ARG A 14 -29.28 -6.59 32.08
N TRP A 15 -29.23 -6.69 30.75
CA TRP A 15 -28.50 -7.77 30.04
C TRP A 15 -27.20 -7.29 29.38
N PHE A 16 -26.98 -5.99 29.29
CA PHE A 16 -25.78 -5.42 28.67
C PHE A 16 -24.64 -5.24 29.68
N LYS A 17 -23.52 -5.95 29.45
CA LYS A 17 -22.25 -5.76 30.18
C LYS A 17 -21.62 -4.40 29.83
N LYS A 18 -20.87 -3.79 30.76
CA LYS A 18 -20.13 -2.51 30.58
C LYS A 18 -19.27 -2.45 29.31
N SER A 19 -18.83 -3.60 28.79
CA SER A 19 -18.04 -3.73 27.56
C SER A 19 -18.80 -3.46 26.25
N SER A 20 -20.13 -3.34 26.28
CA SER A 20 -20.93 -3.14 25.05
C SER A 20 -20.95 -1.70 24.53
N GLY A 21 -20.47 -0.72 25.31
CA GLY A 21 -20.43 0.70 24.92
C GLY A 21 -21.81 1.36 24.73
N ILE A 22 -22.91 0.67 25.03
CA ILE A 22 -24.27 1.20 24.93
C ILE A 22 -24.65 1.88 26.24
N THR A 23 -25.07 3.14 26.17
CA THR A 23 -25.56 3.92 27.30
C THR A 23 -27.05 4.21 27.18
N PHE A 24 -27.72 4.42 28.31
CA PHE A 24 -29.14 4.69 28.39
C PHE A 24 -29.38 6.12 28.89
N HIS A 25 -30.12 6.91 28.12
CA HIS A 25 -30.32 8.33 28.38
C HIS A 25 -31.79 8.62 28.67
N ARG A 26 -32.06 9.31 29.78
CA ARG A 26 -33.41 9.72 30.17
C ARG A 26 -33.89 10.89 29.30
N PHE A 27 -35.21 11.05 29.22
CA PHE A 27 -35.80 12.17 28.49
C PHE A 27 -35.34 13.52 29.05
N PRO A 28 -35.00 14.49 28.20
CA PRO A 28 -34.53 15.79 28.63
C PRO A 28 -35.62 16.60 29.35
N LYS A 29 -35.18 17.55 30.17
CA LYS A 29 -36.06 18.54 30.84
C LYS A 29 -36.47 19.68 29.90
N ASN A 30 -35.65 20.00 28.89
CA ASN A 30 -35.96 21.01 27.89
C ASN A 30 -37.25 20.63 27.11
N PRO A 31 -38.30 21.47 27.08
CA PRO A 31 -39.59 21.12 26.47
C PRO A 31 -39.54 20.80 24.98
N GLU A 32 -38.78 21.57 24.18
CA GLU A 32 -38.67 21.39 22.73
C GLU A 32 -37.95 20.09 22.39
N LYS A 33 -36.81 19.86 23.03
CA LYS A 33 -36.05 18.60 22.88
C LYS A 33 -36.86 17.40 23.33
N ARG A 34 -37.62 17.54 24.43
CA ARG A 34 -38.51 16.49 24.94
C ARG A 34 -39.63 16.17 23.96
N LYS A 35 -40.21 17.19 23.31
CA LYS A 35 -41.21 17.01 22.25
C LYS A 35 -40.64 16.21 21.07
N ALA A 36 -39.46 16.57 20.58
CA ALA A 36 -38.78 15.83 19.50
C ALA A 36 -38.50 14.36 19.86
N TRP A 37 -38.09 14.09 21.11
CA TRP A 37 -37.89 12.71 21.59
C TRP A 37 -39.21 11.93 21.68
N LEU A 38 -40.31 12.59 22.06
CA LEU A 38 -41.64 11.97 22.13
C LEU A 38 -42.19 11.63 20.75
N GLU A 39 -42.06 12.56 19.80
CA GLU A 39 -42.41 12.36 18.40
C GLU A 39 -41.63 11.19 17.81
N PHE A 40 -40.33 11.11 18.08
CA PHE A 40 -39.49 10.02 17.61
C PHE A 40 -39.88 8.65 18.19
N VAL A 41 -40.26 8.57 19.47
CA VAL A 41 -40.67 7.30 20.08
C VAL A 41 -41.98 6.77 19.47
N ASN A 42 -42.82 7.66 18.93
CA ASN A 42 -44.04 7.37 18.16
C ASN A 42 -44.87 6.20 18.74
N ARG A 43 -45.18 6.27 20.03
CA ARG A 43 -46.08 5.33 20.72
C ARG A 43 -47.55 5.75 20.54
N HIS A 44 -48.48 5.08 21.22
CA HIS A 44 -49.90 5.43 21.16
C HIS A 44 -50.18 6.81 21.77
N LYS A 45 -51.28 7.46 21.33
CA LYS A 45 -51.62 8.89 21.52
C LYS A 45 -51.58 9.41 22.97
N ASN A 46 -51.66 8.53 23.96
CA ASN A 46 -51.70 8.87 25.39
C ASN A 46 -50.46 8.40 26.19
N TRP A 47 -49.42 7.89 25.53
CA TRP A 47 -48.23 7.42 26.23
C TRP A 47 -47.40 8.59 26.77
N LYS A 48 -47.04 8.52 28.06
CA LYS A 48 -46.12 9.47 28.69
C LYS A 48 -44.91 8.74 29.29
N PRO A 49 -43.67 9.23 29.09
CA PRO A 49 -42.48 8.62 29.67
C PRO A 49 -42.48 8.80 31.19
N SER A 50 -42.28 7.69 31.92
CA SER A 50 -42.02 7.69 33.36
C SER A 50 -40.61 8.22 33.69
N GLN A 51 -40.32 8.44 34.97
CA GLN A 51 -38.97 8.81 35.44
C GLN A 51 -37.89 7.77 35.13
N PHE A 52 -38.29 6.53 34.80
CA PHE A 52 -37.40 5.43 34.41
C PHE A 52 -37.35 5.21 32.89
N SER A 53 -38.06 6.02 32.11
CA SER A 53 -38.06 5.89 30.65
C SER A 53 -36.73 6.40 30.07
N SER A 54 -36.09 5.58 29.25
CA SER A 54 -34.82 5.92 28.61
C SER A 54 -34.74 5.43 27.17
N ILE A 55 -33.90 6.10 26.38
CA ILE A 55 -33.54 5.72 25.02
C ILE A 55 -32.05 5.36 25.03
N CYS A 56 -31.66 4.24 24.42
CA CYS A 56 -30.25 3.86 24.34
C CYS A 56 -29.49 4.65 23.26
N SER A 57 -28.17 4.75 23.40
CA SER A 57 -27.29 5.53 22.52
C SER A 57 -27.37 5.13 21.04
N LYS A 58 -27.85 3.92 20.72
CA LYS A 58 -28.06 3.44 19.34
C LYS A 58 -29.03 4.28 18.50
N HIS A 59 -29.89 5.07 19.14
CA HIS A 59 -30.87 5.89 18.43
C HIS A 59 -30.38 7.30 18.13
N PHE A 60 -29.14 7.62 18.50
CA PHE A 60 -28.50 8.91 18.29
C PHE A 60 -27.35 8.74 17.28
N LEU A 61 -27.18 9.70 16.37
CA LEU A 61 -25.99 9.79 15.54
C LEU A 61 -24.74 10.03 16.39
N GLU A 62 -23.58 9.55 15.93
CA GLU A 62 -22.31 9.69 16.66
C GLU A 62 -21.97 11.15 16.99
N LYS A 63 -22.33 12.09 16.11
CA LYS A 63 -22.16 13.54 16.34
C LYS A 63 -22.89 14.08 17.58
N TYR A 64 -23.90 13.36 18.08
CA TYR A 64 -24.66 13.72 19.27
C TYR A 64 -24.15 13.04 20.54
N ILE A 65 -23.13 12.20 20.42
CA ILE A 65 -22.49 11.52 21.54
C ILE A 65 -21.24 12.32 21.95
N ASP A 66 -21.09 12.53 23.25
CA ASP A 66 -19.92 13.14 23.86
C ASP A 66 -19.05 12.04 24.48
N ARG A 67 -17.83 11.89 23.93
CA ARG A 67 -16.81 10.93 24.35
C ARG A 67 -15.57 11.60 24.95
N THR A 68 -15.65 12.89 25.27
CA THR A 68 -14.53 13.65 25.85
C THR A 68 -14.11 13.13 27.23
N SER A 69 -14.96 12.39 27.94
CA SER A 69 -14.62 11.75 29.21
C SER A 69 -14.39 10.24 29.06
N LEU A 70 -13.22 9.77 29.48
CA LEU A 70 -12.80 8.35 29.42
C LEU A 70 -13.70 7.40 30.22
N CYS A 71 -14.56 7.92 31.10
CA CYS A 71 -15.36 7.11 32.04
C CYS A 71 -16.88 7.22 31.88
N LEU A 72 -17.40 8.18 31.10
CA LEU A 72 -18.85 8.41 30.95
C LEU A 72 -19.20 8.87 29.53
N VAL A 73 -19.94 8.03 28.79
CA VAL A 73 -20.55 8.43 27.51
C VAL A 73 -21.83 9.22 27.79
N ARG A 74 -21.89 10.47 27.32
CA ARG A 74 -23.03 11.39 27.49
C ARG A 74 -23.61 11.81 26.14
N LEU A 75 -24.79 12.40 26.15
CA LEU A 75 -25.35 13.06 24.97
C LEU A 75 -25.02 14.55 25.01
N ARG A 76 -24.70 15.12 23.85
CA ARG A 76 -24.58 16.58 23.68
C ARG A 76 -25.93 17.27 23.90
N ASP A 77 -25.90 18.56 24.21
CA ASP A 77 -27.10 19.32 24.59
C ASP A 77 -28.14 19.41 23.47
N ASN A 78 -27.73 19.35 22.21
CA ASN A 78 -28.62 19.35 21.04
C ASN A 78 -29.03 17.94 20.56
N ALA A 79 -28.67 16.87 21.28
CA ALA A 79 -28.92 15.49 20.84
C ALA A 79 -30.40 15.13 20.69
N ILE A 80 -30.84 14.87 19.47
CA ILE A 80 -32.17 14.29 19.17
C ILE A 80 -31.99 12.87 18.62
N PRO A 81 -32.88 11.91 18.97
CA PRO A 81 -32.87 10.61 18.34
C PRO A 81 -33.27 10.74 16.87
N THR A 82 -32.53 10.09 15.97
CA THR A 82 -32.74 10.21 14.52
C THR A 82 -32.66 8.88 13.77
N LEU A 83 -32.34 7.77 14.46
CA LEU A 83 -32.14 6.47 13.82
C LEU A 83 -33.26 5.48 14.17
N HIS A 84 -34.24 5.35 13.27
CA HIS A 84 -35.23 4.27 13.29
C HIS A 84 -34.64 3.03 12.59
N ARG A 85 -33.88 2.19 13.30
CA ARG A 85 -33.50 0.88 12.75
C ARG A 85 -34.44 -0.23 13.29
N PHE A 86 -34.97 -0.99 12.33
CA PHE A 86 -35.81 -2.18 12.39
C PHE A 86 -37.31 -1.98 12.68
N GLN A 87 -38.12 -1.87 11.63
CA GLN A 87 -39.46 -2.45 11.65
C GLN A 87 -39.33 -3.92 11.23
N SER A 88 -39.86 -4.82 12.06
CA SER A 88 -40.18 -6.18 11.66
C SER A 88 -41.41 -6.14 10.77
N THR A 89 -41.26 -6.39 9.47
CA THR A 89 -42.38 -6.79 8.62
C THR A 89 -41.94 -7.95 7.74
N THR A 90 -42.73 -8.99 7.88
CA THR A 90 -42.86 -10.20 7.08
C THR A 90 -42.89 -9.94 5.57
N GLU A 91 -42.32 -10.89 4.84
CA GLU A 91 -42.53 -11.19 3.41
C GLU A 91 -42.12 -10.13 2.37
N CYS A 92 -40.87 -10.18 1.94
CA CYS A 92 -40.51 -9.99 0.54
C CYS A 92 -39.14 -10.64 0.26
N SER A 93 -39.10 -11.49 -0.75
CA SER A 93 -37.96 -12.30 -1.17
C SER A 93 -36.85 -11.45 -1.79
N CYS A 94 -35.78 -11.19 -1.04
CA CYS A 94 -34.45 -10.87 -1.56
C CYS A 94 -33.42 -11.32 -0.50
N SER A 95 -32.99 -12.57 -0.61
CA SER A 95 -31.86 -13.12 0.14
C SER A 95 -30.57 -12.56 -0.43
N GLU A 96 -29.93 -11.62 0.27
CA GLU A 96 -28.53 -11.74 0.74
C GLU A 96 -28.02 -10.41 1.34
N MET A 97 -27.30 -10.55 2.47
CA MET A 97 -26.46 -9.54 3.12
C MET A 97 -27.11 -8.35 3.84
N SER A 98 -27.67 -8.63 5.02
CA SER A 98 -27.55 -7.72 6.18
C SER A 98 -26.96 -8.49 7.36
N LYS A 99 -25.68 -8.88 7.25
CA LYS A 99 -24.95 -9.51 8.35
C LYS A 99 -24.62 -8.44 9.38
N THR A 100 -25.21 -8.53 10.57
CA THR A 100 -24.77 -7.72 11.72
C THR A 100 -23.31 -8.09 12.01
N LEU A 101 -22.38 -7.12 11.99
CA LEU A 101 -20.97 -7.34 12.31
C LEU A 101 -20.83 -7.82 13.76
N THR A 102 -20.55 -9.11 13.95
CA THR A 102 -20.18 -9.73 15.23
C THR A 102 -18.67 -9.90 15.31
N VAL A 103 -18.14 -10.20 16.49
CA VAL A 103 -16.71 -10.55 16.65
C VAL A 103 -16.36 -11.74 15.76
N GLU A 104 -17.23 -12.75 15.69
CA GLU A 104 -17.02 -13.93 14.84
C GLU A 104 -16.99 -13.57 13.34
N ASN A 105 -17.81 -12.61 12.92
CA ASN A 105 -17.83 -12.12 11.55
C ASN A 105 -16.52 -11.39 11.17
N LEU A 106 -15.87 -10.72 12.11
CA LEU A 106 -14.65 -9.94 11.90
C LEU A 106 -13.37 -10.72 12.25
N LYS A 107 -13.50 -12.00 12.58
CA LYS A 107 -12.38 -12.88 12.84
C LYS A 107 -11.80 -13.37 11.51
N ILE A 108 -10.47 -13.44 11.42
CA ILE A 108 -9.77 -14.07 10.31
C ILE A 108 -9.97 -15.58 10.42
N VAL A 109 -10.62 -16.18 9.44
CA VAL A 109 -10.93 -17.62 9.43
C VAL A 109 -9.99 -18.42 8.55
N SER A 110 -9.36 -17.80 7.55
CA SER A 110 -8.33 -18.44 6.74
C SER A 110 -7.33 -17.44 6.18
N LEU A 111 -6.13 -17.95 5.92
CA LEU A 111 -5.09 -17.30 5.14
C LEU A 111 -4.59 -18.36 4.15
N ASP A 112 -4.68 -18.04 2.86
CA ASP A 112 -4.18 -18.85 1.74
C ASP A 112 -3.05 -18.10 1.03
N VAL A 113 -2.10 -18.83 0.48
CA VAL A 113 -1.00 -18.25 -0.31
C VAL A 113 -0.70 -19.08 -1.54
N LYS A 114 -0.50 -18.41 -2.68
CA LYS A 114 -0.22 -19.03 -3.98
C LYS A 114 1.07 -18.51 -4.57
N ASP A 115 1.81 -19.42 -5.20
CA ASP A 115 2.94 -19.11 -6.07
C ASP A 115 2.39 -18.76 -7.46
N VAL A 116 2.49 -17.50 -7.89
CA VAL A 116 2.00 -17.05 -9.20
C VAL A 116 3.17 -16.52 -10.01
N ARG A 117 3.34 -17.02 -11.24
CA ARG A 117 4.49 -16.66 -12.10
C ARG A 117 4.05 -16.40 -13.53
N PHE A 118 4.57 -15.32 -14.11
CA PHE A 118 4.34 -14.91 -15.48
C PHE A 118 5.63 -15.07 -16.30
N PRO A 119 5.55 -15.63 -17.53
CA PRO A 119 6.73 -15.97 -18.33
C PRO A 119 7.30 -14.76 -19.09
N THR A 120 7.58 -13.66 -18.37
CA THR A 120 8.06 -12.39 -18.97
C THR A 120 9.43 -12.53 -19.63
N SER A 121 10.23 -13.51 -19.21
CA SER A 121 11.54 -13.82 -19.82
C SER A 121 11.42 -14.13 -21.32
N LEU A 122 10.28 -14.67 -21.79
CA LEU A 122 10.06 -14.99 -23.21
C LEU A 122 10.10 -13.76 -24.12
N GLN A 123 9.85 -12.56 -23.59
CA GLN A 123 9.87 -11.29 -24.34
C GLN A 123 11.02 -10.36 -23.88
N ALA A 124 11.91 -10.85 -23.01
CA ALA A 124 12.94 -10.07 -22.32
C ALA A 124 12.39 -8.86 -21.51
N ASP A 125 11.13 -8.95 -21.12
CA ASP A 125 10.45 -7.93 -20.35
C ASP A 125 10.99 -7.88 -18.92
N GLY A 126 11.39 -6.69 -18.46
CA GLY A 126 12.03 -6.50 -17.16
C GLY A 126 13.53 -6.79 -17.10
N SER A 127 14.15 -7.14 -18.23
CA SER A 127 15.58 -7.46 -18.26
C SER A 127 16.48 -6.25 -17.96
N ASP A 128 17.46 -6.46 -17.08
CA ASP A 128 18.44 -5.47 -16.66
C ASP A 128 19.87 -6.06 -16.59
N ALA A 129 20.82 -5.30 -16.04
CA ALA A 129 22.24 -5.67 -16.00
C ALA A 129 22.53 -6.84 -15.05
N MET A 130 21.67 -7.05 -14.05
CA MET A 130 21.76 -8.09 -13.02
C MET A 130 20.77 -9.23 -13.27
N HIS A 131 19.51 -8.90 -13.57
CA HIS A 131 18.42 -9.83 -13.83
C HIS A 131 18.16 -9.94 -15.33
N THR A 132 18.81 -10.91 -15.98
CA THR A 132 18.80 -11.00 -17.46
C THR A 132 17.56 -11.68 -18.03
N ASP A 133 16.89 -12.52 -17.26
CA ASP A 133 15.76 -13.37 -17.67
C ASP A 133 14.66 -13.46 -16.59
N PRO A 134 14.15 -12.33 -16.06
CA PRO A 134 13.17 -12.37 -14.98
C PRO A 134 11.83 -12.92 -15.46
N ASP A 135 11.28 -13.87 -14.70
CA ASP A 135 9.88 -14.27 -14.80
C ASP A 135 9.11 -13.60 -13.67
N TYR A 136 8.48 -12.47 -13.97
CA TYR A 136 7.72 -11.68 -13.02
C TYR A 136 6.74 -12.54 -12.25
N SER A 137 6.87 -12.55 -10.93
CA SER A 137 6.20 -13.50 -10.06
C SER A 137 5.76 -12.83 -8.76
N CYS A 138 4.87 -13.47 -8.04
CA CYS A 138 4.51 -13.04 -6.70
C CYS A 138 4.08 -14.21 -5.81
N ALA A 139 4.30 -14.05 -4.50
CA ALA A 139 3.58 -14.81 -3.50
C ALA A 139 2.28 -14.07 -3.17
N TYR A 140 1.16 -14.61 -3.64
CA TYR A 140 -0.16 -13.99 -3.58
C TYR A 140 -0.95 -14.51 -2.38
N VAL A 141 -1.27 -13.62 -1.43
CA VAL A 141 -1.94 -13.92 -0.16
C VAL A 141 -3.40 -13.51 -0.20
N THR A 142 -4.28 -14.39 0.26
CA THR A 142 -5.71 -14.12 0.47
C THR A 142 -6.06 -14.35 1.95
N ILE A 143 -6.59 -13.32 2.61
CA ILE A 143 -7.08 -13.37 4.00
C ILE A 143 -8.60 -13.29 3.99
N LYS A 144 -9.27 -14.25 4.60
CA LYS A 144 -10.74 -14.32 4.65
C LYS A 144 -11.28 -14.10 6.05
N LEU A 145 -12.34 -13.31 6.15
CA LEU A 145 -13.10 -13.09 7.37
C LEU A 145 -14.27 -14.06 7.53
N GLY A 146 -14.76 -14.21 8.77
CA GLY A 146 -15.99 -14.96 9.05
C GLY A 146 -17.23 -14.43 8.32
N THR A 147 -17.26 -13.15 7.91
CA THR A 147 -18.28 -12.61 7.01
C THR A 147 -18.25 -13.24 5.62
N GLY A 148 -17.10 -13.75 5.18
CA GLY A 148 -16.78 -14.12 3.80
C GLY A 148 -16.02 -13.05 3.03
N LEU A 149 -15.84 -11.85 3.57
CA LEU A 149 -15.05 -10.78 2.94
C LEU A 149 -13.57 -11.17 2.89
N GLU A 150 -12.92 -10.88 1.77
CA GLU A 150 -11.52 -11.23 1.52
C GLU A 150 -10.67 -9.97 1.30
N GLY A 151 -9.44 -10.03 1.78
CA GLY A 151 -8.38 -9.08 1.49
C GLY A 151 -7.23 -9.77 0.78
N TYR A 152 -6.64 -9.08 -0.19
CA TYR A 152 -5.60 -9.61 -1.05
C TYR A 152 -4.30 -8.83 -0.90
N GLY A 153 -3.18 -9.52 -0.89
CA GLY A 153 -1.86 -8.90 -0.81
C GLY A 153 -0.86 -9.73 -1.58
N LEU A 154 0.25 -9.12 -1.95
CA LEU A 154 1.32 -9.83 -2.65
C LEU A 154 2.67 -9.24 -2.28
N THR A 155 3.70 -10.06 -2.51
CA THR A 155 5.08 -9.59 -2.62
C THR A 155 5.66 -10.07 -3.94
N PHE A 156 6.45 -9.22 -4.58
CA PHE A 156 7.05 -9.46 -5.89
C PHE A 156 8.34 -10.29 -5.80
N THR A 157 8.57 -11.11 -6.81
CA THR A 157 9.77 -11.92 -7.07
C THR A 157 9.98 -12.06 -8.59
N CYS A 158 11.15 -12.56 -9.01
CA CYS A 158 11.49 -12.75 -10.44
C CYS A 158 11.56 -14.23 -10.85
N GLY A 159 10.69 -15.09 -10.31
CA GLY A 159 10.57 -16.48 -10.73
C GLY A 159 11.00 -17.47 -9.65
N ARG A 160 12.20 -18.05 -9.78
CA ARG A 160 12.75 -18.99 -8.79
C ARG A 160 12.86 -18.34 -7.40
N GLY A 161 12.54 -19.08 -6.34
CA GLY A 161 12.54 -18.59 -4.96
C GLY A 161 11.17 -18.08 -4.49
N THR A 162 10.19 -17.90 -5.37
CA THR A 162 8.81 -17.57 -4.99
C THR A 162 8.22 -18.62 -4.04
N GLU A 163 8.51 -19.89 -4.29
CA GLU A 163 8.08 -21.02 -3.47
C GLU A 163 8.61 -20.94 -2.03
N VAL A 164 9.78 -20.31 -1.83
CA VAL A 164 10.39 -20.11 -0.51
C VAL A 164 9.62 -19.04 0.27
N ILE A 165 9.17 -17.98 -0.41
CA ILE A 165 8.32 -16.95 0.21
C ILE A 165 6.95 -17.52 0.58
N VAL A 166 6.36 -18.34 -0.31
CA VAL A 166 5.10 -19.05 -0.03
C VAL A 166 5.24 -19.90 1.23
N ALA A 167 6.33 -20.68 1.35
CA ALA A 167 6.60 -21.48 2.55
C ALA A 167 6.76 -20.61 3.82
N ALA A 168 7.37 -19.43 3.70
CA ALA A 168 7.48 -18.50 4.81
C ALA A 168 6.10 -17.95 5.24
N VAL A 169 5.23 -17.55 4.30
CA VAL A 169 3.85 -17.13 4.61
C VAL A 169 3.07 -18.26 5.29
N GLU A 170 3.18 -19.50 4.78
CA GLU A 170 2.56 -20.67 5.40
C GLU A 170 3.01 -20.89 6.85
N SER A 171 4.30 -20.67 7.15
CA SER A 171 4.82 -20.76 8.51
C SER A 171 4.28 -19.67 9.45
N MET A 172 3.93 -18.50 8.90
CA MET A 172 3.44 -17.35 9.65
C MET A 172 1.92 -17.35 9.84
N LYS A 173 1.16 -18.17 9.09
CA LYS A 173 -0.31 -18.10 9.07
C LYS A 173 -0.98 -18.24 10.43
N ASN A 174 -0.40 -19.05 11.33
CA ASN A 174 -0.95 -19.28 12.67
C ASN A 174 -0.85 -18.05 13.59
N LEU A 175 -0.01 -17.08 13.25
CA LEU A 175 0.05 -15.79 13.94
C LEU A 175 -1.12 -14.87 13.54
N VAL A 176 -1.73 -15.13 12.37
CA VAL A 176 -2.75 -14.29 11.75
C VAL A 176 -4.16 -14.88 11.90
N ILE A 177 -4.31 -16.18 11.68
CA ILE A 177 -5.62 -16.86 11.76
C ILE A 177 -6.15 -16.77 13.19
N GLY A 178 -7.44 -16.45 13.31
CA GLY A 178 -8.13 -16.31 14.58
C GLY A 178 -8.07 -14.91 15.20
N GLN A 179 -7.24 -14.01 14.66
CA GLN A 179 -7.21 -12.60 15.06
C GLN A 179 -8.50 -11.89 14.62
N VAL A 180 -8.92 -10.88 15.38
CA VAL A 180 -10.06 -10.02 15.04
C VAL A 180 -9.51 -8.75 14.40
N VAL A 181 -9.90 -8.47 13.16
CA VAL A 181 -9.25 -7.39 12.38
C VAL A 181 -9.44 -6.00 12.98
N THR A 182 -10.54 -5.75 13.68
CA THR A 182 -10.73 -4.47 14.36
C THR A 182 -9.82 -4.28 15.57
N ASP A 183 -9.28 -5.35 16.16
CA ASP A 183 -8.26 -5.25 17.20
C ASP A 183 -6.87 -5.03 16.59
N ILE A 184 -6.59 -5.67 15.44
CA ILE A 184 -5.40 -5.38 14.63
C ILE A 184 -5.36 -3.89 14.27
N TYR A 185 -6.41 -3.34 13.67
CA TYR A 185 -6.41 -1.98 13.13
C TYR A 185 -6.39 -0.86 14.20
N LYS A 186 -6.72 -1.16 15.46
CA LYS A 186 -6.57 -0.19 16.57
C LYS A 186 -5.10 0.09 16.88
N GLU A 187 -4.29 -0.97 16.87
CA GLU A 187 -2.88 -0.97 17.27
C GLU A 187 -2.04 -1.71 16.22
N PHE A 188 -2.15 -1.28 14.96
CA PHE A 188 -1.62 -2.07 13.83
C PHE A 188 -0.08 -2.17 13.87
N GLY A 189 0.61 -1.17 14.39
CA GLY A 189 2.05 -1.24 14.64
C GLY A 189 2.43 -2.34 15.65
N VAL A 190 1.57 -2.61 16.64
CA VAL A 190 1.79 -3.69 17.62
C VAL A 190 1.61 -5.06 16.95
N PHE A 191 0.56 -5.22 16.14
CA PHE A 191 0.36 -6.45 15.38
C PHE A 191 1.49 -6.68 14.37
N TRP A 192 1.88 -5.64 13.63
CA TRP A 192 3.03 -5.68 12.73
C TRP A 192 4.29 -6.18 13.45
N ARG A 193 4.59 -5.62 14.63
CA ARG A 193 5.73 -6.04 15.47
C ARG A 193 5.60 -7.49 15.92
N SER A 194 4.39 -8.00 16.15
CA SER A 194 4.17 -9.40 16.53
C SER A 194 4.58 -10.38 15.41
N LEU A 195 4.48 -9.96 14.14
CA LEU A 195 4.95 -10.75 13.00
C LEU A 195 6.46 -10.60 12.80
N THR A 196 6.98 -9.37 12.81
CA THR A 196 8.40 -9.10 12.51
C THR A 196 9.36 -9.36 13.66
N SER A 197 8.84 -9.47 14.88
CA SER A 197 9.60 -9.75 16.10
C SER A 197 9.10 -10.97 16.85
N GLU A 198 8.41 -11.91 16.18
CA GLU A 198 8.24 -13.24 16.74
C GLU A 198 9.63 -13.80 17.07
N SER A 199 9.76 -14.33 18.28
CA SER A 199 11.02 -14.64 18.96
C SER A 199 11.98 -15.52 18.13
N GLN A 200 11.45 -16.44 17.35
CA GLN A 200 12.23 -17.37 16.52
C GLN A 200 12.29 -16.89 15.07
N LEU A 201 11.16 -16.47 14.48
CA LEU A 201 11.13 -16.05 13.07
C LEU A 201 11.99 -14.83 12.81
N ARG A 202 12.16 -13.92 13.78
CA ARG A 202 13.07 -12.79 13.64
C ARG A 202 14.53 -13.20 13.42
N TRP A 203 14.93 -14.40 13.82
CA TRP A 203 16.31 -14.88 13.71
C TRP A 203 16.75 -15.11 12.26
N ILE A 204 15.81 -15.47 11.38
CA ILE A 204 16.08 -15.71 9.95
C ILE A 204 15.93 -14.44 9.08
N GLY A 205 15.72 -13.29 9.71
CA GLY A 205 15.80 -11.95 9.10
C GLY A 205 16.92 -11.16 9.77
N PRO A 206 16.62 -10.37 10.83
CA PRO A 206 15.32 -9.76 11.18
C PRO A 206 14.96 -8.63 10.22
N GLU A 207 13.67 -8.46 9.93
CA GLU A 207 13.15 -7.35 9.09
C GLU A 207 13.95 -7.24 7.77
N LYS A 208 14.24 -8.37 7.10
CA LYS A 208 14.88 -8.43 5.77
C LYS A 208 14.62 -9.76 5.06
N GLY A 209 14.88 -9.78 3.75
CA GLY A 209 14.85 -10.99 2.93
C GLY A 209 13.48 -11.69 2.95
N VAL A 210 13.51 -13.03 2.90
CA VAL A 210 12.31 -13.90 2.77
C VAL A 210 11.22 -13.56 3.78
N THR A 211 11.58 -13.37 5.06
CA THR A 211 10.59 -13.06 6.11
C THR A 211 9.98 -11.67 6.00
N ALA A 212 10.73 -10.68 5.52
CA ALA A 212 10.19 -9.34 5.29
C ALA A 212 9.20 -9.35 4.11
N LEU A 213 9.53 -10.06 3.03
CA LEU A 213 8.65 -10.23 1.87
C LEU A 213 7.36 -10.98 2.25
N ALA A 214 7.46 -12.06 3.03
CA ALA A 214 6.29 -12.77 3.56
C ALA A 214 5.43 -11.86 4.45
N THR A 215 6.06 -11.06 5.32
CA THR A 215 5.35 -10.05 6.12
C THR A 215 4.65 -9.02 5.24
N ALA A 216 5.32 -8.51 4.21
CA ALA A 216 4.77 -7.52 3.28
C ALA A 216 3.48 -8.03 2.64
N ALA A 217 3.47 -9.25 2.09
CA ALA A 217 2.29 -9.83 1.47
C ALA A 217 1.10 -9.95 2.44
N ILE A 218 1.35 -10.38 3.69
CA ILE A 218 0.32 -10.49 4.74
C ILE A 218 -0.21 -9.10 5.15
N ILE A 219 0.69 -8.15 5.41
CA ILE A 219 0.32 -6.81 5.84
C ILE A 219 -0.44 -6.07 4.74
N ASN A 220 -0.01 -6.18 3.48
CA ASN A 220 -0.71 -5.59 2.35
C ASN A 220 -2.12 -6.17 2.18
N ALA A 221 -2.30 -7.48 2.42
CA ALA A 221 -3.63 -8.12 2.42
C ALA A 221 -4.56 -7.56 3.51
N LEU A 222 -4.01 -7.23 4.68
CA LEU A 222 -4.76 -6.59 5.76
C LEU A 222 -5.13 -5.13 5.42
N TRP A 223 -4.26 -4.39 4.72
CA TRP A 223 -4.59 -3.05 4.24
C TRP A 223 -5.66 -3.05 3.14
N ASP A 224 -5.60 -3.99 2.20
CA ASP A 224 -6.68 -4.21 1.21
C ASP A 224 -8.01 -4.51 1.93
N LEU A 225 -7.99 -5.44 2.88
CA LEU A 225 -9.16 -5.80 3.67
C LEU A 225 -9.73 -4.60 4.44
N TRP A 226 -8.87 -3.76 5.01
CA TRP A 226 -9.31 -2.55 5.72
C TRP A 226 -9.99 -1.58 4.75
N GLY A 227 -9.39 -1.30 3.59
CA GLY A 227 -9.99 -0.47 2.55
C GLY A 227 -11.37 -0.98 2.14
N LYS A 228 -11.52 -2.29 1.93
CA LYS A 228 -12.81 -2.93 1.61
C LYS A 228 -13.83 -2.83 2.73
N LEU A 229 -13.44 -3.05 3.99
CA LEU A 229 -14.33 -2.95 5.15
C LEU A 229 -14.93 -1.55 5.32
N VAL A 230 -14.17 -0.51 4.98
CA VAL A 230 -14.63 0.89 5.08
C VAL A 230 -15.07 1.48 3.74
N ASN A 231 -15.10 0.65 2.69
CA ASN A 231 -15.49 1.01 1.32
C ASN A 231 -14.68 2.20 0.75
N LYS A 232 -13.35 2.15 0.86
CA LYS A 232 -12.43 3.18 0.35
C LYS A 232 -11.17 2.57 -0.27
N PRO A 233 -10.60 3.21 -1.30
CA PRO A 233 -9.25 2.90 -1.75
C PRO A 233 -8.25 3.21 -0.63
N VAL A 234 -7.15 2.45 -0.53
CA VAL A 234 -6.17 2.60 0.57
C VAL A 234 -5.58 4.01 0.66
N TRP A 235 -5.36 4.73 -0.45
CA TRP A 235 -4.81 6.09 -0.41
C TRP A 235 -5.75 7.05 0.32
N GLN A 236 -7.05 6.90 0.10
CA GLN A 236 -8.08 7.71 0.72
C GLN A 236 -8.30 7.28 2.17
N LEU A 237 -8.25 5.98 2.46
CA LEU A 237 -8.26 5.46 3.84
C LEU A 237 -7.12 6.10 4.65
N LEU A 238 -5.88 6.06 4.16
CA LEU A 238 -4.73 6.68 4.81
C LEU A 238 -4.90 8.19 4.95
N ALA A 239 -5.39 8.87 3.90
CA ALA A 239 -5.59 10.32 3.91
C ALA A 239 -6.66 10.76 4.92
N ASP A 240 -7.70 9.95 5.11
CA ASP A 240 -8.83 10.26 6.00
C ASP A 240 -8.54 9.94 7.48
N MET A 241 -7.49 9.17 7.79
CA MET A 241 -7.12 8.86 9.17
C MET A 241 -6.73 10.11 9.95
N GLU A 242 -7.07 10.11 11.25
CA GLU A 242 -6.47 11.06 12.18
C GLU A 242 -4.98 10.76 12.36
N PRO A 243 -4.12 11.78 12.52
CA PRO A 243 -2.67 11.59 12.64
C PRO A 243 -2.29 10.60 13.73
N GLU A 244 -2.98 10.62 14.87
CA GLU A 244 -2.77 9.70 15.98
C GLU A 244 -3.04 8.23 15.60
N GLN A 245 -4.04 7.97 14.75
CA GLN A 245 -4.35 6.64 14.25
C GLN A 245 -3.32 6.16 13.23
N LEU A 246 -2.85 7.07 12.36
CA LEU A 246 -1.79 6.77 11.41
C LEU A 246 -0.49 6.41 12.14
N ILE A 247 -0.18 7.13 13.21
CA ILE A 247 0.94 6.86 14.11
C ILE A 247 0.79 5.50 14.83
N SER A 248 -0.42 5.08 15.22
CA SER A 248 -0.62 3.75 15.85
C SER A 248 -0.36 2.58 14.89
N CYS A 249 -0.24 2.85 13.59
CA CYS A 249 0.14 1.86 12.59
C CYS A 249 1.65 1.64 12.47
N ILE A 250 2.48 2.46 13.11
CA ILE A 250 3.94 2.50 12.89
C ILE A 250 4.70 1.94 14.11
N ASP A 251 5.72 1.10 13.87
CA ASP A 251 6.72 0.76 14.87
C ASP A 251 7.95 1.70 14.77
N PHE A 252 8.07 2.59 15.75
CA PHE A 252 9.15 3.59 15.85
C PHE A 252 10.47 3.05 16.40
N ARG A 253 10.55 1.76 16.74
CA ARG A 253 11.79 1.15 17.22
C ARG A 253 12.93 1.39 16.22
N TYR A 254 14.08 1.81 16.75
CA TYR A 254 15.30 2.17 16.01
C TYR A 254 15.26 3.47 15.19
N LEU A 255 14.20 4.27 15.29
CA LEU A 255 14.03 5.51 14.51
C LEU A 255 14.24 6.81 15.29
N SER A 256 14.19 6.77 16.62
CA SER A 256 14.13 7.97 17.48
C SER A 256 15.30 8.95 17.33
N ASN A 257 16.45 8.50 16.79
CA ASN A 257 17.59 9.35 16.51
C ASN A 257 17.47 10.13 15.18
N VAL A 258 16.40 9.90 14.41
CA VAL A 258 16.07 10.63 13.18
C VAL A 258 14.67 11.19 13.25
N ILE A 259 13.68 10.40 13.65
CA ILE A 259 12.30 10.83 13.78
C ILE A 259 11.65 10.23 15.02
N THR A 260 11.14 11.11 15.88
CA THR A 260 10.34 10.73 17.04
C THR A 260 8.86 10.58 16.67
N LYS A 261 8.08 9.95 17.54
CA LYS A 261 6.63 9.82 17.37
C LYS A 261 5.96 11.20 17.34
N GLU A 262 6.45 12.11 18.16
CA GLU A 262 5.96 13.48 18.32
C GLU A 262 6.21 14.29 17.05
N GLU A 263 7.43 14.25 16.50
CA GLU A 263 7.76 14.94 15.24
C GLU A 263 6.98 14.37 14.05
N ALA A 264 6.82 13.04 13.99
CA ALA A 264 5.98 12.41 12.97
C ALA A 264 4.52 12.88 13.07
N LEU A 265 3.99 12.99 14.29
CA LEU A 265 2.64 13.48 14.54
C LEU A 265 2.48 14.95 14.08
N GLU A 266 3.47 15.80 14.33
CA GLU A 266 3.50 17.18 13.89
C GLU A 266 3.51 17.31 12.35
N LEU A 267 4.34 16.51 11.67
CA LEU A 267 4.37 16.47 10.20
C LEU A 267 3.00 16.10 9.61
N LEU A 268 2.36 15.07 10.17
CA LEU A 268 1.03 14.63 9.71
C LEU A 268 -0.06 15.65 10.00
N LYS A 269 0.00 16.35 11.15
CA LYS A 269 -0.94 17.44 11.48
C LYS A 269 -0.80 18.59 10.48
N LYS A 270 0.44 18.99 10.17
CA LYS A 270 0.70 20.03 9.16
C LYS A 270 0.24 19.58 7.77
N GLY A 271 0.47 18.32 7.41
CA GLY A 271 0.07 17.75 6.13
C GLY A 271 -1.44 17.72 5.87
N LYS A 272 -2.29 17.93 6.90
CA LYS A 272 -3.74 18.10 6.72
C LYS A 272 -4.13 19.44 6.08
N GLU A 273 -3.31 20.47 6.23
CA GLU A 273 -3.60 21.79 5.65
C GLU A 273 -3.64 21.70 4.12
N GLY A 274 -4.75 22.12 3.51
CA GLY A 274 -4.96 22.05 2.06
C GLY A 274 -5.22 20.63 1.49
N ARG A 275 -5.43 19.62 2.35
CA ARG A 275 -5.65 18.23 1.92
C ARG A 275 -6.83 18.09 0.95
N GLU A 276 -7.97 18.71 1.26
CA GLU A 276 -9.18 18.60 0.41
C GLU A 276 -8.95 19.14 -1.01
N GLU A 277 -8.25 20.27 -1.13
CA GLU A 277 -7.89 20.84 -2.44
C GLU A 277 -6.97 19.88 -3.21
N ARG A 278 -5.95 19.33 -2.54
CA ARG A 278 -5.04 18.36 -3.16
C ARG A 278 -5.75 17.07 -3.55
N MET A 279 -6.68 16.57 -2.75
CA MET A 279 -7.51 15.41 -3.08
C MET A 279 -8.33 15.65 -4.34
N ASN A 280 -8.96 16.82 -4.47
CA ASN A 280 -9.73 17.18 -5.67
C ASN A 280 -8.82 17.25 -6.90
N LYS A 281 -7.66 17.90 -6.79
CA LYS A 281 -6.67 17.95 -7.89
C LYS A 281 -6.17 16.55 -8.28
N LEU A 282 -5.91 15.69 -7.30
CA LEU A 282 -5.49 14.31 -7.55
C LEU A 282 -6.58 13.50 -8.28
N LEU A 283 -7.84 13.66 -7.88
CA LEU A 283 -8.98 12.99 -8.53
C LEU A 283 -9.25 13.49 -9.95
N GLU A 284 -8.92 14.76 -10.24
CA GLU A 284 -9.10 15.39 -11.55
C GLU A 284 -7.93 15.10 -12.50
N LYS A 285 -6.70 15.23 -12.02
CA LYS A 285 -5.48 15.23 -12.87
C LYS A 285 -4.59 14.00 -12.71
N GLY A 286 -4.82 13.18 -11.70
CA GLY A 286 -3.92 12.09 -11.34
C GLY A 286 -2.60 12.55 -10.74
N TYR A 287 -1.68 11.60 -10.57
CA TYR A 287 -0.33 11.82 -10.04
C TYR A 287 0.72 11.55 -11.11
N PRO A 288 1.72 12.43 -11.34
CA PRO A 288 2.64 12.28 -12.46
C PRO A 288 3.49 10.99 -12.37
N CYS A 289 3.78 10.39 -13.52
CA CYS A 289 4.68 9.25 -13.63
C CYS A 289 5.84 9.44 -14.62
N TYR A 290 6.84 8.59 -14.49
CA TYR A 290 7.87 8.36 -15.49
C TYR A 290 7.76 6.92 -16.00
N THR A 291 8.31 6.64 -17.19
CA THR A 291 8.29 5.28 -17.76
C THR A 291 9.67 4.65 -17.78
N THR A 292 9.73 3.36 -17.45
CA THR A 292 10.92 2.50 -17.61
C THR A 292 10.74 1.52 -18.77
N GLN A 293 9.55 1.46 -19.37
CA GLN A 293 9.21 0.49 -20.41
C GLN A 293 10.09 0.59 -21.65
N ALA A 294 10.58 1.80 -21.97
CA ALA A 294 11.48 2.03 -23.11
C ALA A 294 12.95 1.72 -22.78
N GLY A 295 13.28 1.33 -21.55
CA GLY A 295 14.64 1.32 -21.02
C GLY A 295 15.29 -0.06 -20.84
N TRP A 296 14.60 -1.17 -21.09
CA TRP A 296 15.10 -2.52 -20.79
C TRP A 296 16.31 -2.93 -21.65
N LEU A 297 17.27 -3.63 -21.05
CA LEU A 297 18.53 -3.99 -21.74
C LEU A 297 18.35 -5.01 -22.86
N GLY A 298 17.36 -5.89 -22.76
CA GLY A 298 17.10 -6.93 -23.76
C GLY A 298 16.47 -6.43 -25.06
N TYR A 299 16.17 -5.14 -25.19
CA TYR A 299 15.48 -4.60 -26.36
C TYR A 299 16.45 -4.13 -27.45
N SER A 300 16.03 -4.25 -28.71
CA SER A 300 16.75 -3.63 -29.83
C SER A 300 16.60 -2.10 -29.79
N ASN A 301 17.53 -1.39 -30.43
CA ASN A 301 17.48 0.07 -30.53
C ASN A 301 16.19 0.56 -31.19
N GLU A 302 15.67 -0.16 -32.18
CA GLU A 302 14.42 0.16 -32.87
C GLU A 302 13.22 0.05 -31.91
N LYS A 303 13.18 -1.02 -31.09
CA LYS A 303 12.12 -1.20 -30.09
C LYS A 303 12.17 -0.08 -29.03
N ILE A 304 13.36 0.31 -28.59
CA ILE A 304 13.57 1.42 -27.66
C ILE A 304 13.02 2.72 -28.25
N GLN A 305 13.35 3.05 -29.49
CA GLN A 305 12.87 4.28 -30.15
C GLN A 305 11.34 4.29 -30.32
N GLN A 306 10.77 3.16 -30.76
CA GLN A 306 9.31 3.02 -30.92
C GLN A 306 8.58 3.20 -29.58
N LEU A 307 9.09 2.58 -28.51
CA LEU A 307 8.50 2.72 -27.17
C LEU A 307 8.69 4.13 -26.61
N ALA A 308 9.88 4.73 -26.77
CA ALA A 308 10.12 6.11 -26.35
C ALA A 308 9.14 7.07 -27.05
N GLN A 309 8.95 6.93 -28.37
CA GLN A 309 7.98 7.73 -29.11
C GLN A 309 6.55 7.46 -28.65
N LYS A 310 6.14 6.19 -28.47
CA LYS A 310 4.82 5.81 -27.94
C LYS A 310 4.51 6.55 -26.63
N TYR A 311 5.47 6.59 -25.70
CA TYR A 311 5.24 7.25 -24.40
C TYR A 311 5.35 8.77 -24.47
N MET A 312 6.17 9.34 -25.35
CA MET A 312 6.13 10.77 -25.66
C MET A 312 4.75 11.19 -26.16
N ASP A 313 4.18 10.42 -27.09
CA ASP A 313 2.83 10.65 -27.63
C ASP A 313 1.74 10.49 -26.56
N ALA A 314 1.99 9.65 -25.54
CA ALA A 314 1.13 9.47 -24.36
C ALA A 314 1.34 10.53 -23.27
N GLY A 315 2.16 11.56 -23.51
CA GLY A 315 2.37 12.70 -22.61
C GLY A 315 3.51 12.54 -21.61
N PHE A 316 4.31 11.47 -21.66
CA PHE A 316 5.41 11.26 -20.73
C PHE A 316 6.53 12.28 -20.97
N THR A 317 7.09 12.78 -19.87
CA THR A 317 8.18 13.77 -19.89
C THR A 317 9.42 13.32 -19.13
N ALA A 318 9.39 12.09 -18.62
CA ALA A 318 10.45 11.49 -17.80
C ALA A 318 10.61 10.01 -18.19
N PHE A 319 11.86 9.60 -18.42
CA PHE A 319 12.22 8.29 -18.95
C PHE A 319 13.40 7.71 -18.19
N LYS A 320 13.32 6.44 -17.81
CA LYS A 320 14.41 5.69 -17.19
C LYS A 320 14.99 4.65 -18.16
N VAL A 321 16.32 4.53 -18.17
CA VAL A 321 17.06 3.64 -19.07
C VAL A 321 18.03 2.76 -18.26
N LYS A 322 18.00 1.45 -18.50
CA LYS A 322 18.94 0.52 -17.87
C LYS A 322 20.34 0.65 -18.47
N VAL A 323 21.36 0.57 -17.62
CA VAL A 323 22.80 0.69 -17.95
C VAL A 323 23.62 -0.33 -17.15
N GLY A 324 24.93 -0.41 -17.39
CA GLY A 324 25.88 -1.09 -16.49
C GLY A 324 26.49 -2.38 -17.00
N LYS A 325 26.01 -2.93 -18.12
CA LYS A 325 26.59 -4.14 -18.72
C LYS A 325 27.77 -3.85 -19.65
N ASN A 326 27.64 -2.83 -20.49
CA ASN A 326 28.68 -2.44 -21.44
C ASN A 326 28.62 -0.93 -21.68
N LEU A 327 29.70 -0.23 -21.34
CA LEU A 327 29.74 1.23 -21.39
C LEU A 327 29.47 1.80 -22.79
N LYS A 328 29.97 1.13 -23.84
CA LYS A 328 29.76 1.59 -25.22
C LYS A 328 28.30 1.46 -25.63
N ASP A 329 27.66 0.35 -25.25
CA ASP A 329 26.24 0.13 -25.53
C ASP A 329 25.36 1.11 -24.75
N ASP A 330 25.74 1.44 -23.51
CA ASP A 330 25.06 2.44 -22.70
C ASP A 330 25.14 3.83 -23.36
N VAL A 331 26.33 4.25 -23.81
CA VAL A 331 26.51 5.51 -24.55
C VAL A 331 25.62 5.54 -25.80
N ASN A 332 25.64 4.49 -26.61
CA ASN A 332 24.81 4.41 -27.82
C ASN A 332 23.31 4.49 -27.47
N ARG A 333 22.86 3.76 -26.44
CA ARG A 333 21.46 3.73 -26.02
C ARG A 333 20.98 5.09 -25.53
N LEU A 334 21.78 5.78 -24.73
CA LEU A 334 21.46 7.12 -24.25
C LEU A 334 21.43 8.15 -25.39
N GLU A 335 22.31 8.02 -26.39
CA GLU A 335 22.26 8.83 -27.60
C GLU A 335 20.94 8.63 -28.36
N TYR A 336 20.53 7.37 -28.59
CA TYR A 336 19.26 7.08 -29.24
C TYR A 336 18.05 7.61 -28.47
N ILE A 337 18.00 7.37 -27.15
CA ILE A 337 16.93 7.89 -26.30
C ILE A 337 16.88 9.43 -26.38
N ARG A 338 18.02 10.11 -26.26
CA ARG A 338 18.10 11.58 -26.33
C ARG A 338 17.66 12.14 -27.67
N ASN A 339 17.94 11.45 -28.77
CA ASN A 339 17.47 11.84 -30.09
C ASN A 339 15.93 11.78 -30.22
N VAL A 340 15.27 10.89 -29.48
CA VAL A 340 13.80 10.76 -29.50
C VAL A 340 13.14 11.72 -28.50
N ILE A 341 13.57 11.69 -27.23
CA ILE A 341 12.88 12.44 -26.17
C ILE A 341 13.30 13.91 -26.12
N GLY A 342 14.44 14.26 -26.71
CA GLY A 342 15.01 15.60 -26.63
C GLY A 342 15.78 15.88 -25.34
N TRP A 343 16.26 17.12 -25.20
CA TRP A 343 17.10 17.57 -24.09
C TRP A 343 16.34 18.29 -22.97
N ASP A 344 15.07 18.64 -23.21
CA ASP A 344 14.17 19.26 -22.23
C ASP A 344 13.49 18.23 -21.32
N LYS A 345 13.40 16.97 -21.76
CA LYS A 345 12.80 15.87 -20.98
C LYS A 345 13.78 15.29 -19.98
N THR A 346 13.20 14.77 -18.89
CA THR A 346 13.97 14.15 -17.80
C THR A 346 14.44 12.78 -18.23
N LEU A 347 15.73 12.52 -18.04
CA LEU A 347 16.35 11.22 -18.27
C LEU A 347 16.88 10.71 -16.93
N MET A 348 16.62 9.45 -16.63
CA MET A 348 17.15 8.73 -15.48
C MET A 348 17.89 7.50 -15.98
N VAL A 349 18.90 7.05 -15.25
CA VAL A 349 19.59 5.80 -15.55
C VAL A 349 19.65 4.91 -14.33
N ASP A 350 19.70 3.60 -14.55
CA ASP A 350 19.64 2.58 -13.50
C ASP A 350 20.59 1.43 -13.82
N ALA A 351 21.47 1.11 -12.87
CA ALA A 351 22.50 0.09 -13.03
C ALA A 351 22.21 -1.23 -12.30
N ASN A 352 21.13 -1.29 -11.52
CA ASN A 352 20.76 -2.50 -10.77
C ASN A 352 21.94 -3.17 -10.04
N GLN A 353 22.71 -2.36 -9.31
CA GLN A 353 23.72 -2.73 -8.31
C GLN A 353 25.02 -3.31 -8.86
N VAL A 354 25.26 -3.25 -10.17
CA VAL A 354 26.35 -4.01 -10.81
C VAL A 354 27.77 -3.52 -10.51
N TRP A 355 27.96 -2.27 -10.08
CA TRP A 355 29.30 -1.68 -10.01
C TRP A 355 29.86 -1.59 -8.58
N GLU A 356 31.19 -1.60 -8.50
CA GLU A 356 31.91 -1.08 -7.33
C GLU A 356 31.86 0.46 -7.28
N VAL A 357 32.18 1.05 -6.13
CA VAL A 357 32.09 2.51 -5.90
C VAL A 357 32.85 3.34 -6.94
N GLN A 358 34.13 3.06 -7.16
CA GLN A 358 34.95 3.82 -8.10
C GLN A 358 34.53 3.58 -9.56
N GLU A 359 34.11 2.35 -9.87
CA GLU A 359 33.61 1.98 -11.19
C GLU A 359 32.33 2.78 -11.51
N ALA A 360 31.37 2.86 -10.59
CA ALA A 360 30.16 3.65 -10.75
C ALA A 360 30.48 5.13 -11.03
N ILE A 361 31.44 5.71 -10.30
CA ILE A 361 31.86 7.10 -10.48
C ILE A 361 32.44 7.31 -11.89
N ASP A 362 33.33 6.43 -12.33
CA ASP A 362 33.99 6.57 -13.63
C ASP A 362 33.04 6.29 -14.80
N TRP A 363 32.14 5.32 -14.65
CA TRP A 363 31.08 5.04 -15.63
C TRP A 363 30.17 6.26 -15.81
N MET A 364 29.70 6.84 -14.71
CA MET A 364 28.79 7.98 -14.74
C MET A 364 29.45 9.27 -15.23
N LYS A 365 30.77 9.45 -15.10
CA LYS A 365 31.49 10.56 -15.75
C LYS A 365 31.37 10.49 -17.28
N VAL A 366 31.41 9.29 -17.85
CA VAL A 366 31.26 9.09 -19.29
C VAL A 366 29.82 9.32 -19.74
N LEU A 367 28.83 8.97 -18.90
CA LEU A 367 27.41 9.17 -19.21
C LEU A 367 26.91 10.59 -18.88
N ALA A 368 27.67 11.39 -18.13
CA ALA A 368 27.30 12.75 -17.73
C ALA A 368 26.93 13.70 -18.87
N PRO A 369 27.55 13.65 -20.08
CA PRO A 369 27.14 14.48 -21.21
C PRO A 369 25.67 14.30 -21.62
N PHE A 370 25.05 13.15 -21.34
CA PHE A 370 23.62 12.90 -21.59
C PHE A 370 22.69 13.50 -20.54
N LYS A 371 23.24 14.16 -19.51
CA LYS A 371 22.51 14.87 -18.45
C LYS A 371 21.45 14.01 -17.73
N PRO A 372 21.78 12.82 -17.21
CA PRO A 372 20.85 12.08 -16.37
C PRO A 372 20.56 12.87 -15.08
N LEU A 373 19.29 12.92 -14.66
CA LEU A 373 18.88 13.49 -13.39
C LEU A 373 19.48 12.70 -12.23
N TRP A 374 19.39 11.37 -12.31
CA TRP A 374 19.98 10.46 -11.34
C TRP A 374 20.60 9.22 -11.98
N ILE A 375 21.49 8.59 -11.22
CA ILE A 375 21.82 7.17 -11.31
C ILE A 375 21.14 6.41 -10.16
N GLU A 376 20.45 5.34 -10.51
CA GLU A 376 19.74 4.45 -9.61
C GLU A 376 20.52 3.16 -9.36
N GLU A 377 20.52 2.75 -8.08
CA GLU A 377 21.24 1.59 -7.55
C GLU A 377 22.61 1.39 -8.22
N PRO A 378 23.54 2.38 -8.12
CA PRO A 378 24.85 2.26 -8.76
C PRO A 378 25.70 1.11 -8.20
N THR A 379 25.45 0.68 -6.97
CA THR A 379 26.20 -0.37 -6.26
C THR A 379 25.28 -1.15 -5.33
N SER A 380 25.85 -2.03 -4.49
CA SER A 380 25.12 -2.87 -3.54
C SER A 380 24.07 -2.09 -2.73
N PRO A 381 22.84 -2.60 -2.58
CA PRO A 381 21.75 -1.91 -1.88
C PRO A 381 21.98 -1.83 -0.36
N ASP A 382 22.97 -2.55 0.16
CA ASP A 382 23.39 -2.51 1.56
C ASP A 382 24.55 -1.51 1.80
N ASP A 383 25.23 -1.03 0.75
CA ASP A 383 26.40 -0.15 0.86
C ASP A 383 26.00 1.33 0.91
N VAL A 384 25.51 1.75 2.08
CA VAL A 384 25.13 3.15 2.36
C VAL A 384 26.32 4.11 2.18
N LEU A 385 27.51 3.69 2.59
CA LEU A 385 28.69 4.55 2.55
C LEU A 385 29.22 4.68 1.11
N GLY A 386 29.20 3.59 0.35
CA GLY A 386 29.50 3.61 -1.08
C GLY A 386 28.55 4.53 -1.85
N HIS A 387 27.24 4.45 -1.60
CA HIS A 387 26.28 5.38 -2.18
C HIS A 387 26.57 6.85 -1.81
N ALA A 388 26.96 7.14 -0.55
CA ALA A 388 27.36 8.49 -0.13
C ALA A 388 28.62 8.99 -0.86
N GLU A 389 29.61 8.13 -1.06
CA GLU A 389 30.82 8.46 -1.81
C GLU A 389 30.51 8.77 -3.28
N ILE A 390 29.71 7.91 -3.92
CA ILE A 390 29.23 8.11 -5.30
C ILE A 390 28.44 9.42 -5.40
N ALA A 391 27.47 9.66 -4.50
CA ALA A 391 26.67 10.89 -4.50
C ALA A 391 27.54 12.15 -4.37
N LYS A 392 28.55 12.12 -3.49
CA LYS A 392 29.50 13.22 -3.33
C LYS A 392 30.32 13.46 -4.60
N ALA A 393 30.81 12.39 -5.24
CA ALA A 393 31.62 12.47 -6.45
C ALA A 393 30.83 12.93 -7.69
N LEU A 394 29.55 12.57 -7.78
CA LEU A 394 28.68 12.92 -8.92
C LEU A 394 28.01 14.30 -8.77
N LYS A 395 27.93 14.85 -7.55
CA LYS A 395 27.35 16.17 -7.29
C LYS A 395 27.89 17.30 -8.18
N PRO A 396 29.20 17.44 -8.46
CA PRO A 396 29.72 18.47 -9.37
C PRO A 396 29.27 18.32 -10.82
N LEU A 397 28.88 17.10 -11.24
CA LEU A 397 28.34 16.82 -12.57
C LEU A 397 26.83 17.10 -12.67
N GLY A 398 26.19 17.48 -11.55
CA GLY A 398 24.75 17.72 -11.47
C GLY A 398 23.91 16.44 -11.39
N ILE A 399 24.53 15.27 -11.26
CA ILE A 399 23.85 13.97 -11.22
C ILE A 399 23.55 13.60 -9.76
N LYS A 400 22.32 13.15 -9.49
CA LYS A 400 21.88 12.67 -8.17
C LYS A 400 21.99 11.17 -8.06
N VAL A 401 21.88 10.65 -6.84
CA VAL A 401 21.79 9.20 -6.59
C VAL A 401 20.40 8.84 -6.09
N ALA A 402 19.83 7.78 -6.67
CA ALA A 402 18.60 7.14 -6.25
C ALA A 402 18.89 5.70 -5.80
N SER A 403 18.17 5.22 -4.80
CA SER A 403 18.19 3.81 -4.38
C SER A 403 16.97 3.52 -3.51
N GLY A 404 16.61 2.23 -3.39
CA GLY A 404 15.69 1.77 -2.36
C GLY A 404 14.81 0.58 -2.72
N GLU A 405 14.69 0.18 -3.99
CA GLU A 405 13.85 -0.95 -4.41
C GLU A 405 14.26 -2.29 -3.75
N MET A 406 15.55 -2.43 -3.44
CA MET A 406 16.11 -3.58 -2.71
C MET A 406 16.47 -3.28 -1.26
N CYS A 407 16.25 -2.04 -0.78
CA CYS A 407 16.54 -1.66 0.59
C CYS A 407 15.67 -2.46 1.58
N CYS A 408 16.32 -3.11 2.55
CA CYS A 408 15.68 -4.22 3.26
C CYS A 408 14.73 -3.82 4.40
N ASN A 409 14.81 -2.59 4.94
CA ASN A 409 13.92 -2.09 6.00
C ASN A 409 14.06 -0.58 6.24
N ARG A 410 13.20 -0.05 7.11
CA ARG A 410 13.23 1.36 7.53
C ARG A 410 14.52 1.80 8.23
N VAL A 411 15.30 0.88 8.82
CA VAL A 411 16.57 1.24 9.50
C VAL A 411 17.67 1.50 8.48
N LEU A 412 17.73 0.72 7.40
CA LEU A 412 18.67 0.96 6.32
C LEU A 412 18.29 2.24 5.55
N PHE A 413 17.00 2.45 5.26
CA PHE A 413 16.53 3.74 4.73
C PHE A 413 16.93 4.92 5.62
N LYS A 414 16.74 4.80 6.94
CA LYS A 414 17.19 5.82 7.90
C LYS A 414 18.67 6.17 7.68
N GLN A 415 19.54 5.18 7.53
CA GLN A 415 20.97 5.41 7.31
C GLN A 415 21.24 6.11 5.97
N PHE A 416 20.64 5.64 4.87
CA PHE A 416 20.73 6.30 3.56
C PHE A 416 20.36 7.79 3.62
N LEU A 417 19.28 8.10 4.33
CA LEU A 417 18.80 9.48 4.49
C LEU A 417 19.71 10.32 5.41
N GLN A 418 20.27 9.73 6.47
CA GLN A 418 21.17 10.43 7.40
C GLN A 418 22.54 10.79 6.80
N THR A 419 23.00 10.03 5.82
CA THR A 419 24.34 10.18 5.23
C THR A 419 24.32 10.95 3.90
N ASP A 420 23.19 11.54 3.52
CA ASP A 420 22.97 12.15 2.20
C ASP A 420 23.34 11.21 1.03
N ALA A 421 23.23 9.89 1.25
CA ALA A 421 23.63 8.87 0.27
C ALA A 421 22.70 8.82 -0.94
N ILE A 422 21.47 9.28 -0.78
CA ILE A 422 20.46 9.36 -1.83
C ILE A 422 19.75 10.72 -1.79
N GLN A 423 19.38 11.24 -2.96
CA GLN A 423 18.52 12.42 -3.08
C GLN A 423 17.11 12.07 -3.58
N TYR A 424 16.96 10.87 -4.11
CA TYR A 424 15.70 10.26 -4.50
C TYR A 424 15.55 8.91 -3.77
N CYS A 425 14.57 8.84 -2.88
CA CYS A 425 14.28 7.65 -2.07
C CYS A 425 13.22 6.80 -2.75
N GLN A 426 13.58 5.58 -3.12
CA GLN A 426 12.69 4.68 -3.84
C GLN A 426 12.11 3.66 -2.87
N ILE A 427 10.93 3.97 -2.34
CA ILE A 427 10.16 2.97 -1.59
C ILE A 427 9.60 1.91 -2.54
N ASP A 428 9.39 0.71 -2.02
CA ASP A 428 8.74 -0.39 -2.73
C ASP A 428 7.65 -1.00 -1.85
N SER A 429 6.46 -1.20 -2.42
CA SER A 429 5.28 -1.69 -1.69
C SER A 429 5.36 -3.14 -1.22
N ALA A 430 6.26 -3.93 -1.79
CA ALA A 430 6.42 -5.36 -1.57
C ALA A 430 7.76 -5.75 -0.92
N ARG A 431 8.78 -4.89 -0.92
CA ARG A 431 10.13 -5.20 -0.43
C ARG A 431 10.24 -5.27 1.09
N ILE A 432 9.73 -4.24 1.75
CA ILE A 432 9.75 -4.09 3.21
C ILE A 432 8.36 -4.42 3.76
N GLY A 433 8.19 -4.50 5.08
CA GLY A 433 7.01 -5.03 5.78
C GLY A 433 5.69 -4.27 5.57
N GLY A 434 5.26 -4.08 4.33
CA GLY A 434 4.04 -3.43 3.89
C GLY A 434 3.95 -1.96 4.27
N VAL A 435 2.74 -1.43 4.15
CA VAL A 435 2.42 -0.01 4.42
C VAL A 435 2.97 0.46 5.77
N ASN A 436 2.84 -0.36 6.83
CA ASN A 436 3.29 -0.02 8.19
C ASN A 436 4.78 0.35 8.26
N GLU A 437 5.63 -0.33 7.48
CA GLU A 437 7.07 -0.09 7.45
C GLU A 437 7.46 1.03 6.46
N ILE A 438 6.63 1.27 5.44
CA ILE A 438 6.87 2.33 4.45
C ILE A 438 6.50 3.72 4.99
N LEU A 439 5.43 3.83 5.78
CA LEU A 439 4.99 5.09 6.40
C LEU A 439 6.12 5.84 7.15
N PRO A 440 6.93 5.20 8.03
CA PRO A 440 8.05 5.89 8.66
C PRO A 440 9.15 6.29 7.68
N VAL A 441 9.34 5.60 6.55
CA VAL A 441 10.30 6.01 5.51
C VAL A 441 9.88 7.33 4.87
N TYR A 442 8.60 7.49 4.51
CA TYR A 442 8.06 8.77 4.05
C TYR A 442 8.26 9.89 5.08
N LEU A 443 7.98 9.61 6.35
CA LEU A 443 8.11 10.61 7.42
C LEU A 443 9.58 11.04 7.62
N MET A 444 10.53 10.10 7.58
CA MET A 444 11.96 10.41 7.64
C MET A 444 12.42 11.20 6.41
N ALA A 445 12.02 10.78 5.21
CA ALA A 445 12.36 11.47 3.97
C ALA A 445 11.81 12.91 3.96
N GLN A 446 10.57 13.10 4.40
CA GLN A 446 9.96 14.43 4.54
C GLN A 446 10.70 15.30 5.55
N LYS A 447 11.11 14.74 6.71
CA LYS A 447 11.88 15.48 7.73
C LYS A 447 13.25 15.90 7.20
N LEU A 448 13.91 15.04 6.44
CA LEU A 448 15.27 15.26 5.93
C LEU A 448 15.31 15.92 4.54
N GLY A 449 14.16 16.24 3.95
CA GLY A 449 14.08 16.93 2.67
C GLY A 449 14.46 16.08 1.46
N VAL A 450 14.37 14.75 1.57
CA VAL A 450 14.64 13.81 0.48
C VAL A 450 13.34 13.50 -0.26
N LYS A 451 13.39 13.51 -1.60
CA LYS A 451 12.21 13.26 -2.43
C LYS A 451 11.94 11.76 -2.49
N VAL A 452 10.73 11.35 -2.13
CA VAL A 452 10.28 9.97 -2.38
C VAL A 452 9.76 9.87 -3.81
N VAL A 453 10.29 8.90 -4.55
CA VAL A 453 9.90 8.54 -5.92
C VAL A 453 9.79 7.03 -5.96
N PRO A 454 8.59 6.47 -5.82
CA PRO A 454 8.47 5.04 -5.60
C PRO A 454 8.90 4.21 -6.81
N HIS A 455 9.59 3.11 -6.50
CA HIS A 455 9.80 2.03 -7.45
C HIS A 455 8.47 1.34 -7.73
N ALA A 456 8.29 0.99 -8.99
CA ALA A 456 7.27 0.09 -9.49
C ALA A 456 7.91 -0.74 -10.60
N GLY A 457 7.14 -1.53 -11.35
CA GLY A 457 7.73 -2.63 -12.11
C GLY A 457 7.24 -3.96 -11.57
N GLY A 458 7.53 -5.08 -12.22
CA GLY A 458 7.09 -6.37 -11.70
C GLY A 458 5.57 -6.60 -11.74
N VAL A 459 5.06 -7.39 -10.80
CA VAL A 459 3.64 -7.77 -10.69
C VAL A 459 2.97 -7.00 -9.55
N GLY A 460 2.01 -6.14 -9.86
CA GLY A 460 1.15 -5.50 -8.84
C GLY A 460 1.79 -4.33 -8.08
N LEU A 461 3.05 -3.96 -8.37
CA LEU A 461 3.70 -2.85 -7.68
C LEU A 461 3.11 -1.51 -8.11
N CYS A 462 2.79 -1.33 -9.39
CA CYS A 462 2.05 -0.15 -9.88
C CYS A 462 0.71 -0.01 -9.14
N GLU A 463 -0.02 -1.12 -9.01
CA GLU A 463 -1.33 -1.20 -8.36
C GLU A 463 -1.24 -0.73 -6.90
N MET A 464 -0.22 -1.18 -6.15
CA MET A 464 -0.06 -0.83 -4.74
C MET A 464 0.61 0.53 -4.53
N VAL A 465 1.78 0.76 -5.11
CA VAL A 465 2.64 1.88 -4.72
C VAL A 465 2.02 3.25 -5.03
N GLN A 466 1.14 3.31 -6.04
CA GLN A 466 0.38 4.52 -6.36
C GLN A 466 -0.41 5.05 -5.17
N HIS A 467 -0.97 4.17 -4.33
CA HIS A 467 -1.78 4.61 -3.18
C HIS A 467 -0.93 5.34 -2.14
N LEU A 468 0.32 4.90 -1.98
CA LEU A 468 1.25 5.46 -1.00
C LEU A 468 1.73 6.83 -1.44
N GLN A 469 2.05 6.99 -2.72
CA GLN A 469 2.47 8.29 -3.27
C GLN A 469 1.32 9.29 -3.31
N MET A 470 0.11 8.81 -3.62
CA MET A 470 -1.10 9.63 -3.55
C MET A 470 -1.37 10.11 -2.13
N TRP A 471 -1.21 9.25 -1.13
CA TRP A 471 -1.30 9.65 0.28
C TRP A 471 -0.23 10.68 0.67
N ASP A 472 1.03 10.47 0.28
CA ASP A 472 2.12 11.44 0.52
C ASP A 472 1.75 12.82 -0.02
N TYR A 473 1.30 12.87 -1.28
CA TYR A 473 0.87 14.10 -1.92
C TYR A 473 -0.26 14.80 -1.16
N VAL A 474 -1.32 14.07 -0.80
CA VAL A 474 -2.48 14.71 -0.20
C VAL A 474 -2.28 15.07 1.26
N SER A 475 -1.51 14.28 2.02
CA SER A 475 -1.52 14.33 3.50
C SER A 475 -0.16 14.45 4.17
N LEU A 476 0.95 14.53 3.42
CA LEU A 476 2.29 14.69 4.00
C LEU A 476 3.11 15.78 3.30
N SER A 477 3.62 15.52 2.08
CA SER A 477 4.52 16.47 1.41
C SER A 477 3.82 17.61 0.70
N GLY A 478 2.57 17.42 0.26
CA GLY A 478 1.76 18.48 -0.34
C GLY A 478 2.15 18.88 -1.77
N THR A 479 3.11 18.20 -2.39
CA THR A 479 3.65 18.57 -3.71
C THR A 479 4.05 17.35 -4.54
N SER A 480 3.90 17.46 -5.87
CA SER A 480 4.44 16.51 -6.85
C SER A 480 5.71 17.04 -7.54
N GLU A 481 6.24 18.19 -7.11
CA GLU A 481 7.36 18.85 -7.77
C GLU A 481 8.65 18.01 -7.71
N GLY A 482 9.08 17.53 -8.88
CA GLY A 482 10.21 16.62 -9.01
C GLY A 482 9.98 15.28 -8.31
N LYS A 483 8.73 14.85 -8.16
CA LYS A 483 8.34 13.53 -7.67
C LYS A 483 7.44 12.86 -8.71
N TRP A 484 7.62 11.56 -8.86
CA TRP A 484 6.86 10.74 -9.78
C TRP A 484 6.57 9.38 -9.15
N VAL A 485 5.70 8.60 -9.78
CA VAL A 485 5.64 7.14 -9.59
C VAL A 485 6.22 6.49 -10.85
N GLU A 486 7.03 5.46 -10.69
CA GLU A 486 7.48 4.65 -11.82
C GLU A 486 6.31 3.94 -12.50
N TYR A 487 6.30 3.86 -13.83
CA TYR A 487 5.35 3.05 -14.61
C TYR A 487 6.09 2.10 -15.55
N VAL A 488 5.62 0.85 -15.57
CA VAL A 488 5.88 -0.14 -16.61
C VAL A 488 4.52 -0.63 -17.12
N ASP A 489 4.43 -1.05 -18.37
CA ASP A 489 3.18 -1.40 -19.04
C ASP A 489 3.01 -2.91 -19.12
N GLN A 490 2.98 -3.58 -17.96
CA GLN A 490 3.09 -5.05 -17.86
C GLN A 490 2.19 -5.62 -16.77
N GLN A 491 1.50 -6.72 -17.08
CA GLN A 491 0.73 -7.57 -16.16
C GLN A 491 -0.52 -6.93 -15.53
N HIS A 492 -0.85 -5.68 -15.85
CA HIS A 492 -2.04 -4.99 -15.34
C HIS A 492 -3.34 -5.72 -15.67
N GLU A 493 -3.41 -6.38 -16.83
CA GLU A 493 -4.58 -7.13 -17.29
C GLU A 493 -5.00 -8.27 -16.34
N HIS A 494 -4.12 -8.68 -15.43
CA HIS A 494 -4.37 -9.73 -14.46
C HIS A 494 -5.03 -9.24 -13.16
N PHE A 495 -5.20 -7.92 -12.97
CA PHE A 495 -5.84 -7.34 -11.80
C PHE A 495 -7.29 -6.95 -12.07
N VAL A 496 -8.16 -7.11 -11.06
CA VAL A 496 -9.57 -6.70 -11.12
C VAL A 496 -9.70 -5.18 -11.23
N HIS A 497 -8.81 -4.45 -10.54
CA HIS A 497 -8.73 -3.00 -10.57
C HIS A 497 -7.32 -2.57 -11.01
N PRO A 498 -7.01 -2.66 -12.32
CA PRO A 498 -5.69 -2.32 -12.83
C PRO A 498 -5.38 -0.84 -12.63
N THR A 499 -4.09 -0.52 -12.63
CA THR A 499 -3.61 0.85 -12.78
C THR A 499 -4.16 1.50 -14.05
N VAL A 500 -4.54 2.77 -13.97
CA VAL A 500 -4.99 3.56 -15.12
C VAL A 500 -4.07 4.76 -15.30
N ILE A 501 -3.46 4.88 -16.47
CA ILE A 501 -2.62 6.01 -16.85
C ILE A 501 -3.34 6.88 -17.88
N GLU A 502 -3.42 8.18 -17.62
CA GLU A 502 -3.92 9.17 -18.57
C GLU A 502 -2.93 10.33 -18.65
N ASN A 503 -2.48 10.68 -19.86
CA ASN A 503 -1.54 11.78 -20.11
C ASN A 503 -0.31 11.76 -19.15
N ALA A 504 0.32 10.59 -19.00
CA ALA A 504 1.43 10.33 -18.07
C ALA A 504 1.14 10.64 -16.59
N HIS A 505 -0.10 10.42 -16.15
CA HIS A 505 -0.50 10.49 -14.75
C HIS A 505 -1.22 9.20 -14.32
N TYR A 506 -0.88 8.69 -13.13
CA TYR A 506 -1.67 7.69 -12.42
C TYR A 506 -2.99 8.28 -11.99
N MET A 507 -4.08 7.74 -12.51
CA MET A 507 -5.43 8.15 -12.10
C MET A 507 -5.77 7.52 -10.76
N ALA A 508 -6.25 8.34 -9.83
CA ALA A 508 -6.51 7.91 -8.46
C ALA A 508 -7.53 6.77 -8.41
N PRO A 509 -7.19 5.62 -7.80
CA PRO A 509 -8.10 4.50 -7.65
C PRO A 509 -9.38 4.91 -6.93
N ARG A 510 -10.52 4.40 -7.41
CA ARG A 510 -11.84 4.63 -6.81
C ARG A 510 -12.42 3.39 -6.13
N ALA A 511 -11.94 2.21 -6.51
CA ALA A 511 -12.41 0.95 -5.96
C ALA A 511 -11.91 0.77 -4.51
N PRO A 512 -12.71 0.14 -3.62
CA PRO A 512 -12.25 -0.18 -2.27
C PRO A 512 -11.07 -1.15 -2.25
N GLY A 513 -10.16 -0.95 -1.31
CA GLY A 513 -8.99 -1.81 -1.13
C GLY A 513 -7.72 -1.25 -1.73
N TYR A 514 -6.76 -2.14 -1.99
CA TYR A 514 -5.38 -1.84 -2.35
C TYR A 514 -5.06 -2.23 -3.81
N ASN A 515 -6.09 -2.48 -4.62
CA ASN A 515 -5.97 -2.89 -6.03
C ASN A 515 -5.15 -4.16 -6.28
N THR A 516 -5.01 -5.01 -5.27
CA THR A 516 -4.20 -6.24 -5.29
C THR A 516 -4.97 -7.47 -5.77
N GLU A 517 -6.30 -7.39 -5.86
CA GLU A 517 -7.14 -8.52 -6.25
C GLU A 517 -6.86 -8.96 -7.70
N MET A 518 -6.37 -10.18 -7.86
CA MET A 518 -6.12 -10.78 -9.17
C MET A 518 -7.38 -11.45 -9.73
N LYS A 519 -7.54 -11.38 -11.05
CA LYS A 519 -8.62 -12.07 -11.77
C LYS A 519 -8.49 -13.58 -11.61
N LYS A 520 -9.63 -14.26 -11.54
CA LYS A 520 -9.68 -15.72 -11.40
C LYS A 520 -8.95 -16.44 -12.53
N GLU A 521 -9.10 -15.94 -13.76
CA GLU A 521 -8.46 -16.49 -14.95
C GLU A 521 -6.93 -16.42 -14.87
N ALA A 522 -6.39 -15.34 -14.29
CA ALA A 522 -4.95 -15.21 -14.06
C ALA A 522 -4.45 -16.28 -13.08
N LEU A 523 -5.18 -16.52 -11.98
CA LEU A 523 -4.82 -17.56 -11.01
C LEU A 523 -4.96 -18.98 -11.61
N GLU A 524 -5.99 -19.25 -12.41
CA GLU A 524 -6.14 -20.54 -13.10
C GLU A 524 -5.04 -20.78 -14.14
N GLY A 525 -4.53 -19.72 -14.77
CA GLY A 525 -3.47 -19.80 -15.78
C GLY A 525 -2.05 -19.92 -15.20
N TYR A 526 -1.72 -19.09 -14.22
CA TYR A 526 -0.33 -18.76 -13.87
C TYR A 526 0.12 -19.20 -12.48
N VAL A 527 -0.72 -19.90 -11.70
CA VAL A 527 -0.26 -20.54 -10.46
C VAL A 527 0.78 -21.62 -10.79
N TYR A 528 1.98 -21.52 -10.22
CA TYR A 528 3.08 -22.43 -10.53
C TYR A 528 3.07 -23.67 -9.62
N PRO A 529 3.39 -24.87 -10.13
CA PRO A 529 3.63 -25.24 -11.53
C PRO A 529 2.39 -25.79 -12.26
N ASN A 530 1.18 -25.68 -11.68
CA ASN A 530 0.01 -26.44 -12.13
C ASN A 530 -1.04 -25.62 -12.91
N GLY A 531 -0.80 -24.33 -13.12
CA GLY A 531 -1.67 -23.46 -13.89
C GLY A 531 -1.69 -23.85 -15.37
N LYS A 532 -2.82 -23.60 -16.04
CA LYS A 532 -3.07 -24.03 -17.43
C LYS A 532 -1.98 -23.55 -18.40
N GLU A 533 -1.46 -22.33 -18.20
CA GLU A 533 -0.41 -21.76 -19.05
C GLU A 533 0.94 -22.44 -18.79
N TRP A 534 1.27 -22.72 -17.53
CA TRP A 534 2.48 -23.47 -17.17
C TRP A 534 2.47 -24.89 -17.74
N GLU A 535 1.34 -25.61 -17.63
CA GLU A 535 1.20 -26.95 -18.21
C GLU A 535 1.36 -26.94 -19.74
N SER A 536 0.77 -25.95 -20.41
CA SER A 536 0.91 -25.72 -21.86
C SER A 536 2.38 -25.46 -22.24
N MET A 537 3.07 -24.61 -21.48
CA MET A 537 4.48 -24.28 -21.72
C MET A 537 5.42 -25.47 -21.48
N PHE A 538 5.17 -26.28 -20.46
CA PHE A 538 5.92 -27.52 -20.23
C PHE A 538 5.70 -28.54 -21.34
N ALA A 539 4.46 -28.69 -21.82
CA ALA A 539 4.14 -29.60 -22.93
C ALA A 539 4.81 -29.17 -24.24
N LYS A 540 4.97 -27.87 -24.46
CA LYS A 540 5.69 -27.29 -25.60
C LYS A 540 7.21 -27.29 -25.45
N GLY A 541 7.74 -27.66 -24.28
CA GLY A 541 9.18 -27.63 -24.00
C GLY A 541 9.78 -26.22 -23.88
N LEU A 542 8.96 -25.19 -23.67
CA LEU A 542 9.43 -23.82 -23.46
C LEU A 542 10.11 -23.65 -22.10
N PHE A 543 9.63 -24.39 -21.10
CA PHE A 543 10.22 -24.47 -19.77
C PHE A 543 10.36 -25.93 -19.33
N SER A 544 11.29 -26.20 -18.41
CA SER A 544 11.43 -27.52 -17.80
C SER A 544 10.33 -27.77 -16.77
N ASP A 545 9.64 -28.90 -16.85
CA ASP A 545 8.63 -29.30 -15.86
C ASP A 545 9.31 -29.71 -14.54
N PRO A 546 9.17 -28.92 -13.45
CA PRO A 546 9.85 -29.21 -12.18
C PRO A 546 9.37 -30.53 -11.58
N ARG A 547 8.16 -31.00 -11.91
CA ARG A 547 7.57 -32.25 -11.39
C ARG A 547 8.21 -33.49 -12.01
N LYS A 548 8.82 -33.35 -13.19
CA LYS A 548 9.52 -34.43 -13.90
C LYS A 548 11.02 -34.47 -13.60
N SER A 549 11.54 -33.44 -12.94
CA SER A 549 12.94 -33.41 -12.47
C SER A 549 13.13 -34.30 -11.23
N LYS A 550 13.10 -35.62 -11.45
CA LYS A 550 13.64 -36.68 -10.55
C LYS A 550 13.52 -38.04 -11.25
N LYS A 551 14.56 -38.41 -11.99
CA LYS A 551 15.17 -39.75 -11.91
C LYS A 551 16.67 -39.58 -11.85
#